data_AF-A0A084W979-F1
#
_entry.id   AF-A0A084W979-F1
#
_cell.length_a   1.000
_cell.length_b   1.000
_cell.length_c   1.000
_cell.angle_alpha   90.00
_cell.angle_beta   90.00
_cell.angle_gamma   90.00
#
_symmetry.space_group_name_H-M   'P 1'
#
loop_
_entity.id
_entity.type
_entity.pdbx_description
1 polymer ?
#
loop_
_entity_poly.entity_id
_entity_poly.type
_entity_poly.pdbx_seq_one_letter_code
_entity_poly.pdbx_strand_id
1 'polypeptide(L)'
;MSRKLVPVVHTIRNKLNEKFVNGTSYIRQEGKEQRNQSLDWEFDIKREIRDLRVTVTYYMVSTDGTTQNALITRSVDACAFLRRPTMDRFLKNFYDHMQSESILPARCPIKLGHYTVRDVRPSDISIPGFLPESDFIFEITFAQLSRNEPLAQCRTFGKLIRVVD
;
A
#
# COMPACT_ATOMS: atom_id res chain seq x y z
N MET A 1 -10.19 28.59 6.13
CA MET A 1 -10.67 27.27 5.68
C MET A 1 -9.76 26.75 4.60
N SER A 2 -9.02 25.67 4.86
CA SER A 2 -8.11 25.06 3.88
C SER A 2 -8.81 23.88 3.22
N ARG A 3 -8.90 23.88 1.88
CA ARG A 3 -9.41 22.74 1.12
C ARG A 3 -8.31 21.72 0.95
N LYS A 4 -8.48 20.52 1.52
CA LYS A 4 -7.53 19.40 1.36
C LYS A 4 -8.20 18.22 0.68
N LEU A 5 -7.43 17.46 -0.11
CA LEU A 5 -7.86 16.18 -0.64
C LEU A 5 -7.55 15.08 0.36
N VAL A 6 -8.52 14.22 0.60
CA VAL A 6 -8.40 13.06 1.50
C VAL A 6 -8.78 11.81 0.73
N PRO A 7 -7.95 10.76 0.73
CA PRO A 7 -8.33 9.49 0.14
C PRO A 7 -9.33 8.75 1.04
N VAL A 8 -10.38 8.21 0.43
CA VAL A 8 -11.35 7.31 1.05
C VAL A 8 -11.30 5.99 0.29
N VAL A 9 -11.08 4.90 1.00
CA VAL A 9 -10.94 3.56 0.44
C VAL A 9 -12.27 2.82 0.52
N HIS A 10 -12.68 2.20 -0.58
CA HIS A 10 -13.92 1.41 -0.62
C HIS A 10 -13.67 -0.08 -0.81
N THR A 11 -12.54 -0.48 -1.41
CA THR A 11 -12.27 -1.89 -1.70
C THR A 11 -10.78 -2.17 -1.71
N ILE A 12 -10.39 -3.33 -1.17
CA ILE A 12 -9.05 -3.89 -1.32
C ILE A 12 -9.20 -5.25 -1.99
N ARG A 13 -8.37 -5.53 -2.99
CA ARG A 13 -8.30 -6.82 -3.67
C ARG A 13 -6.89 -7.38 -3.59
N ASN A 14 -6.78 -8.57 -3.04
CA ASN A 14 -5.52 -9.31 -2.97
C ASN A 14 -5.50 -10.42 -4.02
N LYS A 15 -4.37 -10.56 -4.71
CA LYS A 15 -4.02 -11.73 -5.50
C LYS A 15 -2.75 -12.32 -4.91
N LEU A 16 -2.86 -13.50 -4.33
CA LEU A 16 -1.78 -14.12 -3.55
C LEU A 16 -1.29 -15.38 -4.26
N ASN A 17 0.03 -15.58 -4.26
CA ASN A 17 0.62 -16.86 -4.63
C ASN A 17 0.75 -17.70 -3.36
N GLU A 18 -0.15 -18.67 -3.20
CA GLU A 18 -0.25 -19.51 -2.00
C GLU A 18 1.01 -20.35 -1.72
N LYS A 19 1.91 -20.50 -2.71
CA LYS A 19 3.24 -21.08 -2.52
C LYS A 19 4.07 -20.28 -1.51
N PHE A 20 3.93 -18.96 -1.51
CA PHE A 20 4.76 -18.04 -0.72
C PHE A 20 4.00 -17.36 0.41
N VAL A 21 2.74 -17.00 0.18
CA VAL A 21 2.00 -16.14 1.11
C VAL A 21 0.51 -16.47 1.11
N ASN A 22 -0.09 -16.44 2.29
CA ASN A 22 -1.53 -16.30 2.47
C ASN A 22 -1.81 -14.98 3.20
N GLY A 23 -3.03 -14.45 3.11
CA GLY A 23 -3.33 -13.21 3.80
C GLY A 23 -4.69 -12.62 3.47
N THR A 24 -5.05 -11.62 4.26
CA THR A 24 -6.33 -10.92 4.21
C THR A 24 -6.10 -9.43 4.42
N SER A 25 -7.04 -8.62 3.93
CA SER A 25 -7.05 -7.18 4.15
C SER A 25 -8.38 -6.75 4.72
N TYR A 26 -8.36 -5.70 5.52
CA TYR A 26 -9.52 -5.17 6.21
C TYR A 26 -9.59 -3.65 6.03
N ILE A 27 -10.81 -3.14 5.84
CA ILE A 27 -11.12 -1.72 5.91
C ILE A 27 -11.98 -1.55 7.16
N ARG A 28 -11.49 -0.81 8.15
CA ARG A 28 -12.22 -0.49 9.37
C ARG A 28 -12.70 0.97 9.27
N GLN A 29 -14.00 1.18 9.33
CA GLN A 29 -14.57 2.53 9.41
C GLN A 29 -14.80 2.89 10.88
N GLU A 30 -14.24 4.02 11.30
CA GLU A 30 -14.32 4.53 12.66
C GLU A 30 -15.37 5.65 12.72
N GLY A 31 -16.54 5.35 13.28
CA GLY A 31 -17.63 6.33 13.38
C GLY A 31 -18.34 6.59 12.04
N LYS A 32 -18.97 7.77 11.90
CA LYS A 32 -19.88 8.08 10.80
C LYS A 32 -19.21 8.72 9.58
N GLU A 33 -18.04 9.34 9.75
CA GLU A 33 -17.35 10.03 8.66
C GLU A 33 -16.61 9.03 7.76
N GLN A 34 -16.86 9.08 6.45
CA GLN A 34 -16.24 8.16 5.48
C GLN A 34 -14.71 8.27 5.42
N ARG A 35 -14.14 9.43 5.79
CA ARG A 35 -12.69 9.64 5.82
C ARG A 35 -11.99 9.01 7.03
N ASN A 36 -12.75 8.64 8.06
CA ASN A 36 -12.19 8.07 9.26
C ASN A 36 -12.09 6.54 9.08
N GLN A 37 -11.06 6.14 8.36
CA GLN A 37 -10.80 4.74 8.03
C GLN A 37 -9.40 4.34 8.48
N SER A 38 -9.29 3.13 8.99
CA SER A 38 -8.02 2.43 9.21
C SER A 38 -7.98 1.17 8.33
N LEU A 39 -6.84 0.92 7.71
CA LEU A 39 -6.61 -0.22 6.84
C LEU A 39 -5.62 -1.17 7.51
N ASP A 40 -5.96 -2.46 7.48
CA ASP A 40 -5.10 -3.50 8.02
C ASP A 40 -4.83 -4.58 6.97
N TRP A 41 -3.66 -5.21 7.07
CA TRP A 41 -3.28 -6.39 6.32
C TRP A 41 -2.70 -7.42 7.26
N GLU A 42 -3.05 -8.68 7.07
CA GLU A 42 -2.47 -9.82 7.76
C GLU A 42 -1.96 -10.79 6.72
N PHE A 43 -0.72 -11.26 6.87
CA PHE A 43 -0.12 -12.17 5.91
C PHE A 43 0.81 -13.18 6.57
N ASP A 44 0.65 -14.43 6.17
CA ASP A 44 1.46 -15.57 6.58
C ASP A 44 2.44 -15.92 5.46
N ILE A 45 3.72 -15.70 5.73
CA ILE A 45 4.80 -16.10 4.83
C ILE A 45 5.05 -17.61 5.01
N LYS A 46 4.78 -18.37 3.96
CA LYS A 46 4.87 -19.84 3.92
C LYS A 46 6.24 -20.35 3.48
N ARG A 47 7.05 -19.50 2.86
CA ARG A 47 8.42 -19.83 2.39
C ARG A 47 9.34 -18.65 2.60
N GLU A 48 10.60 -18.94 2.92
CA GLU A 48 11.63 -17.91 3.04
C GLU A 48 11.78 -17.14 1.72
N ILE A 49 11.73 -15.81 1.81
CA ILE A 49 11.91 -14.89 0.67
C ILE A 49 13.26 -14.22 0.82
N ARG A 50 14.21 -14.53 -0.06
CA ARG A 50 15.60 -14.05 0.02
C ARG A 50 15.80 -12.71 -0.67
N ASP A 51 15.01 -12.47 -1.71
CA ASP A 51 15.04 -11.30 -2.56
C ASP A 51 13.61 -10.90 -2.91
N LEU A 52 13.33 -9.61 -2.86
CA LEU A 52 11.97 -9.11 -3.05
C LEU A 52 12.02 -7.77 -3.76
N ARG A 53 11.31 -7.68 -4.88
CA ARG A 53 11.00 -6.43 -5.55
C ARG A 53 9.60 -6.01 -5.17
N VAL A 54 9.46 -4.79 -4.70
CA VAL A 54 8.18 -4.14 -4.44
C VAL A 54 7.98 -3.07 -5.49
N THR A 55 6.87 -3.14 -6.21
CA THR A 55 6.47 -2.08 -7.16
C THR A 55 5.16 -1.47 -6.71
N VAL A 56 5.19 -0.16 -6.50
CA VAL A 56 4.04 0.66 -6.12
C VAL A 56 3.63 1.47 -7.33
N THR A 57 2.34 1.38 -7.70
CA THR A 57 1.76 2.12 -8.80
C THR A 57 0.51 2.85 -8.35
N TYR A 58 0.46 4.16 -8.58
CA TYR A 58 -0.74 4.96 -8.38
C TYR A 58 -1.38 5.26 -9.73
N TYR A 59 -2.61 4.83 -9.91
CA TYR A 59 -3.44 5.11 -11.08
C TYR A 59 -4.49 6.16 -10.71
N MET A 60 -4.61 7.19 -11.55
CA MET A 60 -5.81 8.02 -11.57
C MET A 60 -6.82 7.36 -12.50
N VAL A 61 -8.05 7.23 -12.01
CA VAL A 61 -9.17 6.75 -12.81
C VAL A 61 -9.97 7.97 -13.25
N SER A 62 -10.18 8.09 -14.57
CA SER A 62 -10.99 9.16 -15.13
C SER A 62 -12.43 9.10 -14.59
N THR A 63 -13.11 10.25 -14.59
CA THR A 63 -14.49 10.38 -14.08
C THR A 63 -15.52 9.50 -14.80
N ASP A 64 -15.23 9.09 -16.04
CA ASP A 64 -16.05 8.14 -16.81
C ASP A 64 -15.69 6.65 -16.54
N GLY A 65 -14.69 6.39 -15.68
CA GLY A 65 -14.26 5.06 -15.27
C GLY A 65 -13.49 4.26 -16.33
N THR A 66 -13.29 4.82 -17.53
CA THR A 66 -12.76 4.07 -18.67
C THR A 66 -11.23 4.05 -18.73
N THR A 67 -10.58 5.10 -18.22
CA THR A 67 -9.13 5.28 -18.36
C THR A 67 -8.44 5.16 -17.01
N GLN A 68 -7.50 4.22 -16.92
CA GLN A 68 -6.60 4.06 -15.77
C GLN A 68 -5.20 4.54 -16.17
N ASN A 69 -4.86 5.77 -15.83
CA ASN A 69 -3.55 6.33 -16.14
C ASN A 69 -2.62 6.20 -14.93
N ALA A 70 -1.54 5.44 -15.07
CA ALA A 70 -0.49 5.37 -14.05
C ALA A 70 0.19 6.75 -13.96
N LEU A 71 0.00 7.45 -12.84
CA LEU A 71 0.68 8.73 -12.60
C LEU A 71 2.08 8.52 -12.06
N ILE A 72 2.24 7.51 -11.20
CA ILE A 72 3.47 7.23 -10.48
C ILE A 72 3.66 5.73 -10.45
N THR A 73 4.83 5.28 -10.91
CA THR A 73 5.30 3.91 -10.74
C THR A 73 6.68 3.97 -10.10
N ARG A 74 6.85 3.28 -8.97
CA ARG A 74 8.10 3.20 -8.21
C ARG A 74 8.39 1.74 -7.93
N SER A 75 9.58 1.27 -8.30
CA SER A 75 10.02 -0.11 -8.03
C SER A 75 11.29 -0.09 -7.19
N VAL A 76 11.34 -0.91 -6.14
CA VAL A 76 12.48 -1.01 -5.23
C VAL A 76 12.84 -2.44 -4.91
N ASP A 77 14.12 -2.69 -4.68
CA ASP A 77 14.60 -3.87 -3.96
C ASP A 77 14.28 -3.68 -2.47
N ALA A 78 13.28 -4.42 -1.99
CA ALA A 78 12.84 -4.34 -0.60
C ALA A 78 13.92 -4.83 0.38
N CYS A 79 14.76 -5.79 0.00
CA CYS A 79 15.84 -6.25 0.87
C CYS A 79 16.93 -5.18 1.03
N ALA A 80 17.27 -4.48 -0.06
CA ALA A 80 18.16 -3.33 0.00
C ALA A 80 17.54 -2.18 0.83
N PHE A 81 16.25 -1.92 0.63
CA PHE A 81 15.50 -0.91 1.37
C PHE A 81 15.47 -1.21 2.87
N LEU A 82 15.14 -2.44 3.30
CA LEU A 82 15.11 -2.81 4.72
C LEU A 82 16.48 -2.62 5.38
N ARG A 83 17.58 -2.84 4.65
CA ARG A 83 18.94 -2.60 5.15
C ARG A 83 19.28 -1.10 5.24
N ARG A 84 18.76 -0.28 4.32
CA ARG A 84 19.02 1.17 4.27
C ARG A 84 17.76 1.94 3.83
N PRO A 85 16.78 2.14 4.72
CA PRO A 85 15.49 2.76 4.35
C PRO A 85 15.65 4.18 3.79
N THR A 86 16.71 4.88 4.18
CA THR A 86 17.02 6.24 3.70
C THR A 86 17.31 6.33 2.20
N MET A 87 17.46 5.20 1.50
CA MET A 87 17.68 5.19 0.04
C MET A 87 16.46 5.62 -0.76
N ASP A 88 15.25 5.48 -0.19
CA ASP A 88 14.01 6.02 -0.76
C ASP A 88 13.23 6.72 0.35
N ARG A 89 13.34 8.05 0.42
CA ARG A 89 12.69 8.87 1.45
C ARG A 89 11.17 8.79 1.39
N PHE A 90 10.61 8.64 0.19
CA PHE A 90 9.17 8.55 0.01
C PHE A 90 8.65 7.27 0.66
N LEU A 91 9.22 6.11 0.31
CA LEU A 91 8.83 4.83 0.90
C LEU A 91 9.20 4.73 2.38
N LYS A 92 10.30 5.37 2.83
CA LYS A 92 10.65 5.43 4.25
C LYS A 92 9.54 6.05 5.09
N ASN A 93 8.96 7.17 4.64
CA ASN A 93 7.89 7.83 5.39
C ASN A 93 6.68 6.91 5.58
N PHE A 94 6.28 6.17 4.54
CA PHE A 94 5.21 5.17 4.66
C PHE A 94 5.62 4.00 5.55
N TYR A 95 6.85 3.50 5.42
CA TYR A 95 7.37 2.40 6.21
C TYR A 95 7.42 2.73 7.71
N ASP A 96 7.92 3.92 8.06
CA ASP A 96 7.97 4.40 9.45
C ASP A 96 6.56 4.53 10.04
N HIS A 97 5.60 5.06 9.26
CA HIS A 97 4.21 5.18 9.69
C HIS A 97 3.57 3.81 9.95
N MET A 98 3.85 2.81 9.12
CA MET A 98 3.34 1.46 9.34
C MET A 98 4.00 0.79 10.56
N GLN A 99 5.27 1.06 10.85
CA GLN A 99 6.06 0.25 11.79
C GLN A 99 5.57 0.31 13.25
N SER A 100 4.92 1.39 13.70
CA SER A 100 4.57 1.58 15.11
C SER A 100 3.59 0.53 15.66
N GLU A 101 2.61 0.10 14.84
CA GLU A 101 1.53 -0.81 15.26
C GLU A 101 1.59 -2.18 14.55
N SER A 102 2.66 -2.43 13.79
CA SER A 102 2.72 -3.52 12.80
C SER A 102 3.87 -4.49 13.06
N ILE A 103 3.67 -5.75 12.69
CA ILE A 103 4.72 -6.77 12.67
C ILE A 103 5.24 -6.85 11.23
N LEU A 104 6.27 -6.07 10.90
CA LEU A 104 6.86 -6.03 9.56
C LEU A 104 8.16 -6.82 9.48
N PRO A 105 8.54 -7.33 8.29
CA PRO A 105 9.88 -7.83 8.06
C PRO A 105 10.92 -6.73 8.34
N ALA A 106 11.85 -7.00 9.26
CA ALA A 106 12.92 -6.06 9.61
C ALA A 106 14.17 -6.21 8.75
N ARG A 107 14.37 -7.39 8.15
CA ARG A 107 15.53 -7.70 7.31
C ARG A 107 15.23 -8.87 6.38
N CYS A 108 16.05 -9.00 5.34
CA CYS A 108 16.10 -10.22 4.54
C CYS A 108 17.12 -11.24 5.09
N PRO A 109 16.92 -12.54 4.84
CA PRO A 109 15.75 -13.11 4.18
C PRO A 109 14.50 -13.01 5.08
N ILE A 110 13.34 -12.69 4.47
CA ILE A 110 12.06 -12.63 5.16
C ILE A 110 11.71 -14.07 5.58
N LYS A 111 11.62 -14.29 6.88
CA LYS A 111 11.38 -15.61 7.46
C LYS A 111 9.90 -15.97 7.37
N LEU A 112 9.65 -17.27 7.42
CA LEU A 112 8.30 -17.78 7.58
C LEU A 112 7.70 -17.25 8.88
N GLY A 113 6.42 -16.97 8.87
CA GLY A 113 5.72 -16.45 10.02
C GLY A 113 4.57 -15.53 9.66
N HIS A 114 3.89 -15.08 10.71
CA HIS A 114 2.78 -14.17 10.63
C HIS A 114 3.27 -12.72 10.75
N TYR A 115 2.85 -11.88 9.82
CA TYR A 115 3.18 -10.47 9.76
C TYR A 115 1.88 -9.67 9.60
N THR A 116 1.91 -8.45 10.09
CA THR A 116 0.75 -7.57 10.10
C THR A 116 1.15 -6.16 9.68
N VAL A 117 0.25 -5.48 8.99
CA VAL A 117 0.24 -4.03 8.84
C VAL A 117 -1.05 -3.56 9.50
N ARG A 118 -0.97 -2.63 10.44
CA ARG A 118 -2.14 -2.17 11.22
C ARG A 118 -2.25 -0.65 11.18
N ASP A 119 -3.50 -0.20 11.31
CA ASP A 119 -3.89 1.19 11.53
C ASP A 119 -3.34 2.17 10.47
N VAL A 120 -3.24 1.74 9.21
CA VAL A 120 -2.87 2.66 8.14
C VAL A 120 -4.06 3.57 7.85
N ARG A 121 -3.93 4.85 8.18
CA ARG A 121 -4.97 5.86 7.97
C ARG A 121 -4.78 6.55 6.63
N PRO A 122 -5.67 6.34 5.64
CA PRO A 122 -5.54 7.03 4.36
C PRO A 122 -5.54 8.55 4.51
N SER A 123 -6.25 9.08 5.50
CA SER A 123 -6.29 10.51 5.85
C SER A 123 -4.94 11.12 6.19
N ASP A 124 -3.97 10.32 6.62
CA ASP A 124 -2.65 10.79 7.03
C ASP A 124 -1.70 10.91 5.83
N ILE A 125 -2.12 10.40 4.67
CA ILE A 125 -1.35 10.48 3.44
C ILE A 125 -1.51 11.88 2.83
N SER A 126 -0.39 12.59 2.72
CA SER A 126 -0.36 13.91 2.09
C SER A 126 -0.54 13.81 0.57
N ILE A 127 -1.72 14.20 0.09
CA ILE A 127 -2.04 14.25 -1.35
C ILE A 127 -1.62 15.61 -1.93
N PRO A 128 -0.85 15.64 -3.04
CA PRO A 128 -0.51 16.88 -3.71
C PRO A 128 -1.75 17.69 -4.12
N GLY A 129 -1.78 18.98 -3.77
CA GLY A 129 -2.98 19.82 -3.94
C GLY A 129 -3.39 20.12 -5.37
N PHE A 130 -2.54 19.81 -6.37
CA PHE A 130 -2.87 19.97 -7.79
C PHE A 130 -3.75 18.85 -8.34
N LEU A 131 -3.91 17.74 -7.60
CA LEU A 131 -4.78 16.65 -8.02
C LEU A 131 -6.25 17.07 -7.91
N PRO A 132 -7.13 16.61 -8.84
CA PRO A 132 -8.56 16.79 -8.73
C PRO A 132 -9.18 15.76 -7.78
N GLU A 133 -10.48 15.91 -7.52
CA GLU A 133 -11.28 14.78 -7.03
C GLU A 133 -11.38 13.74 -8.14
N SER A 134 -11.03 12.49 -7.83
CA SER A 134 -10.98 11.40 -8.80
C SER A 134 -11.08 10.06 -8.10
N ASP A 135 -11.48 9.04 -8.84
CA ASP A 135 -11.29 7.68 -8.41
C ASP A 135 -9.79 7.33 -8.56
N PHE A 136 -9.29 6.48 -7.67
CA PHE A 136 -7.89 6.05 -7.71
C PHE A 136 -7.75 4.55 -7.51
N ILE A 137 -6.64 4.03 -8.02
CA ILE A 137 -6.17 2.69 -7.70
C ILE A 137 -4.74 2.81 -7.20
N PHE A 138 -4.51 2.35 -5.98
CA PHE A 138 -3.17 2.20 -5.43
C PHE A 138 -2.81 0.71 -5.45
N GLU A 139 -1.83 0.35 -6.25
CA GLU A 139 -1.38 -1.02 -6.45
C GLU A 139 0.00 -1.22 -5.85
N ILE A 140 0.15 -2.31 -5.09
CA ILE A 140 1.43 -2.80 -4.63
C ILE A 140 1.60 -4.22 -5.15
N THR A 141 2.69 -4.47 -5.87
CA THR A 141 3.06 -5.81 -6.33
C THR A 141 4.37 -6.25 -5.69
N PHE A 142 4.41 -7.53 -5.36
CA PHE A 142 5.52 -8.22 -4.72
C PHE A 142 5.96 -9.35 -5.64
N ALA A 143 7.23 -9.36 -6.03
CA ALA A 143 7.80 -10.41 -6.86
C ALA A 143 9.23 -10.73 -6.43
N GLN A 144 9.68 -11.96 -6.64
CA GLN A 144 11.09 -12.29 -6.50
C GLN A 144 11.91 -11.47 -7.49
N LEU A 145 12.98 -10.84 -7.00
CA LEU A 145 13.83 -9.98 -7.83
C LEU A 145 14.56 -10.80 -8.90
N SER A 146 15.13 -11.95 -8.53
CA SER A 146 15.92 -12.82 -9.40
C SER A 146 15.13 -13.55 -10.48
N ARG A 147 13.90 -13.97 -10.18
CA ARG A 147 13.08 -14.82 -11.06
C ARG A 147 11.88 -14.12 -11.67
N ASN A 148 11.57 -12.89 -11.22
CA ASN A 148 10.34 -12.20 -11.55
C ASN A 148 9.07 -13.03 -11.20
N GLU A 149 9.19 -13.98 -10.27
CA GLU A 149 8.06 -14.82 -9.84
C GLU A 149 7.13 -13.99 -8.95
N PRO A 150 5.83 -13.85 -9.27
CA PRO A 150 4.91 -13.06 -8.47
C PRO A 150 4.60 -13.75 -7.13
N LEU A 151 4.65 -12.98 -6.05
CA LEU A 151 4.35 -13.41 -4.68
C LEU A 151 2.97 -12.94 -4.26
N ALA A 152 2.69 -11.65 -4.44
CA ALA A 152 1.41 -11.05 -4.09
C ALA A 152 1.16 -9.77 -4.90
N GLN A 153 -0.09 -9.38 -4.99
CA GLN A 153 -0.55 -8.09 -5.47
C GLN A 153 -1.70 -7.63 -4.56
N CYS A 154 -1.63 -6.39 -4.11
CA CYS A 154 -2.71 -5.71 -3.41
C CYS A 154 -3.13 -4.51 -4.25
N ARG A 155 -4.41 -4.45 -4.65
CA ARG A 155 -5.01 -3.28 -5.30
C ARG A 155 -6.04 -2.66 -4.36
N THR A 156 -5.78 -1.43 -3.96
CA THR A 156 -6.65 -0.61 -3.12
C THR A 156 -7.37 0.39 -4.01
N PHE A 157 -8.70 0.37 -3.97
CA PHE A 157 -9.58 1.22 -4.77
C PHE A 157 -10.25 2.24 -3.85
N GLY A 158 -10.27 3.49 -4.30
CA GLY A 158 -10.78 4.58 -3.50
C GLY A 158 -11.15 5.80 -4.33
N LYS A 159 -11.53 6.86 -3.63
CA LYS A 159 -11.78 8.18 -4.20
C LYS A 159 -10.99 9.24 -3.43
N LEU A 160 -10.48 10.23 -4.14
CA LEU A 160 -10.00 11.46 -3.55
C LEU A 160 -11.18 12.41 -3.39
N ILE A 161 -11.54 12.72 -2.15
CA ILE A 161 -12.61 13.67 -1.84
C ILE A 161 -12.02 14.97 -1.31
N ARG A 162 -12.67 16.09 -1.61
CA ARG A 162 -12.30 17.38 -1.04
C ARG A 162 -13.06 17.61 0.25
N VAL A 163 -12.32 17.94 1.29
CA VAL A 163 -12.88 18.33 2.59
C VAL A 163 -12.47 19.77 2.90
N VAL A 164 -13.39 20.46 3.57
CA VAL A 164 -13.20 21.82 4.07
C VAL A 164 -13.08 21.70 5.58
N ASP A 165 -11.88 21.97 6.09
CA ASP A 165 -11.63 22.13 7.52
C ASP A 165 -11.47 23.64 7.85
#